data_AF-M3H3P5-F1
#
_entry.id   AF-M3H3P5-F1
#
_cell.length_a   1.000
_cell.length_b   1.000
_cell.length_c   1.000
_cell.angle_alpha   90.00
_cell.angle_beta   90.00
_cell.angle_gamma   90.00
#
_symmetry.space_group_name_H-M   'P 1'
#
loop_
_entity.id
_entity.type
_entity.pdbx_description
1 polymer ?
#
loop_
_entity_poly.entity_id
_entity_poly.type
_entity_poly.pdbx_seq_one_letter_code
_entity_poly.pdbx_strand_id
1 'polypeptide(L)'
;MAALQTLLQGSSQAINLAANSAVSKYLDDYAKKLQKDNEERSANLQKTLLEALTNGDEYKYLREAGYSFRTDGEGISAYREIYSGEIEIDGSAMKSTSYSPDLEYQYIRMETKFNPGNLSVDMMNPNATRFNAEMAIGIKTYIDNLQKNVETMFAQFSNKTNEIKEEYTQNEEIEDYKKELYKENRDTTLATFQALPGDLKNTFDQEMGGLKGYHEQGSKYNFSQGSLKDQSGDMKKVGKAMYEGTNIDDTVFAGNRELKGSVSVKGIPVEVSYGMQYLIVTSGFDISNLGYNFNLKLVGTQNAETQISMVNQKYAQYSEDIESRIEKQAKANDAEKESKGFHLQS
;
A
#
# COMPACT_ATOMS: atom_id res chain seq x y z
N MET A 1 5.60 9.26 -91.48
CA MET A 1 6.64 9.54 -90.45
C MET A 1 6.06 9.90 -89.09
N ALA A 2 5.03 10.77 -88.99
CA ALA A 2 4.44 11.17 -87.70
C ALA A 2 3.88 10.01 -86.84
N ALA A 3 3.13 9.06 -87.42
CA ALA A 3 2.57 7.92 -86.68
C ALA A 3 3.64 6.99 -86.07
N LEU A 4 4.79 6.83 -86.74
CA LEU A 4 5.92 6.02 -86.24
C LEU A 4 6.62 6.73 -85.07
N GLN A 5 6.75 8.06 -85.14
CA GLN A 5 7.27 8.90 -84.06
C GLN A 5 6.36 8.89 -82.83
N THR A 6 5.04 8.98 -83.01
CA THR A 6 4.05 8.87 -81.93
C THR A 6 4.06 7.47 -81.29
N LEU A 7 4.18 6.40 -82.09
CA LEU A 7 4.29 5.03 -81.58
C LEU A 7 5.59 4.82 -80.78
N LEU A 8 6.71 5.37 -81.27
CA LEU A 8 8.01 5.32 -80.59
C LEU A 8 7.99 6.14 -79.28
N GLN A 9 7.35 7.31 -79.25
CA GLN A 9 7.18 8.10 -78.04
C GLN A 9 6.28 7.40 -77.01
N GLY A 10 5.16 6.81 -77.45
CA GLY A 10 4.26 6.04 -76.58
C GLY A 10 4.92 4.79 -76.00
N SER A 11 5.73 4.07 -76.79
CA SER A 11 6.49 2.91 -76.30
C SER A 11 7.56 3.29 -75.28
N SER A 12 8.25 4.43 -75.48
CA SER A 12 9.26 4.94 -74.54
C SER A 12 8.65 5.37 -73.21
N GLN A 13 7.47 6.00 -73.22
CA GLN A 13 6.73 6.36 -72.00
C GLN A 13 6.25 5.12 -71.24
N ALA A 14 5.71 4.11 -71.94
CA ALA A 14 5.28 2.87 -71.32
C ALA A 14 6.44 2.10 -70.68
N ILE A 15 7.62 2.07 -71.34
CA ILE A 15 8.83 1.44 -70.79
C ILE A 15 9.32 2.20 -69.54
N ASN A 16 9.33 3.53 -69.55
CA ASN A 16 9.71 4.32 -68.38
C ASN A 16 8.76 4.09 -67.19
N LEU A 17 7.45 4.05 -67.44
CA LEU A 17 6.45 3.78 -66.40
C LEU A 17 6.64 2.38 -65.78
N ALA A 18 6.87 1.37 -66.62
CA ALA A 18 7.14 0.00 -66.16
C ALA A 18 8.44 -0.08 -65.34
N ALA A 19 9.51 0.59 -65.77
CA ALA A 19 10.78 0.63 -65.06
C ALA A 19 10.66 1.32 -63.69
N ASN A 20 10.02 2.49 -63.63
CA ASN A 20 9.78 3.19 -62.36
C ASN A 20 8.89 2.37 -61.42
N SER A 21 7.84 1.72 -61.93
CA SER A 21 6.96 0.87 -61.12
C SER A 21 7.71 -0.33 -60.55
N ALA A 22 8.62 -0.94 -61.33
CA ALA A 22 9.46 -2.03 -60.86
C ALA A 22 10.43 -1.58 -59.75
N VAL A 23 10.99 -0.37 -59.85
CA VAL A 23 11.82 0.21 -58.78
C VAL A 23 11.02 0.47 -57.52
N SER A 24 9.84 1.11 -57.62
CA SER A 24 8.98 1.36 -56.46
C SER A 24 8.62 0.05 -55.75
N LYS A 25 8.29 -1.00 -56.53
CA LYS A 25 8.05 -2.33 -55.97
C LYS A 25 9.29 -2.93 -55.30
N TYR A 26 10.46 -2.84 -55.93
CA TYR A 26 11.71 -3.33 -55.35
C TYR A 26 12.06 -2.65 -54.03
N LEU A 27 11.85 -1.34 -53.96
CA LEU A 27 12.05 -0.55 -52.75
C LEU A 27 11.08 -0.98 -51.64
N ASP A 28 9.79 -1.11 -51.93
CA ASP A 28 8.78 -1.59 -50.99
C ASP A 28 9.10 -3.01 -50.48
N ASP A 29 9.46 -3.92 -51.38
CA ASP A 29 9.88 -5.28 -51.04
C ASP A 29 11.15 -5.27 -50.16
N TYR A 30 12.08 -4.35 -50.41
CA TYR A 30 13.29 -4.18 -49.61
C TYR A 30 12.99 -3.63 -48.19
N ALA A 31 12.09 -2.64 -48.08
CA ALA A 31 11.66 -2.11 -46.78
C ALA A 31 10.97 -3.19 -45.94
N LYS A 32 10.09 -3.99 -46.54
CA LYS A 32 9.46 -5.16 -45.90
C LYS A 32 10.48 -6.19 -45.45
N LYS A 33 11.49 -6.46 -46.29
CA LYS A 33 12.60 -7.35 -45.92
C LYS A 33 13.35 -6.83 -44.70
N LEU A 34 13.71 -5.54 -44.67
CA LEU A 34 14.39 -4.95 -43.52
C LEU A 34 13.57 -5.00 -42.24
N GLN A 35 12.25 -4.78 -42.32
CA GLN A 35 11.36 -4.94 -41.17
C GLN A 35 11.42 -6.37 -40.63
N LYS A 36 11.28 -7.37 -41.52
CA LYS A 36 11.38 -8.78 -41.14
C LYS A 36 12.74 -9.15 -40.55
N ASP A 37 13.82 -8.71 -41.20
CA ASP A 37 15.19 -8.95 -40.71
C ASP A 37 15.38 -8.33 -39.31
N ASN A 38 14.76 -7.18 -39.02
CA ASN A 38 14.80 -6.53 -37.70
C ASN A 38 13.97 -7.27 -36.64
N GLU A 39 12.81 -7.82 -37.01
CA GLU A 39 12.02 -8.68 -36.12
C GLU A 39 12.81 -9.94 -35.72
N GLU A 40 13.45 -10.60 -36.70
CA GLU A 40 14.30 -11.77 -36.47
C GLU A 40 15.51 -11.43 -35.60
N ARG A 41 16.18 -10.30 -35.86
CA ARG A 41 17.30 -9.82 -35.05
C ARG A 41 16.89 -9.47 -33.62
N SER A 42 15.72 -8.87 -33.44
CA SER A 42 15.17 -8.53 -32.11
C SER A 42 14.83 -9.78 -31.30
N ALA A 43 14.19 -10.78 -31.93
CA ALA A 43 13.90 -12.06 -31.29
C ALA A 43 15.19 -12.81 -30.91
N ASN A 44 16.20 -12.75 -31.78
CA ASN A 44 17.50 -13.34 -31.49
C ASN A 44 18.20 -12.61 -30.33
N LEU A 45 18.15 -11.27 -30.29
CA LEU A 45 18.68 -10.47 -29.18
C LEU A 45 18.02 -10.86 -27.86
N GLN A 46 16.68 -10.98 -27.81
CA GLN A 46 15.97 -11.39 -26.59
C GLN A 46 16.49 -12.74 -26.09
N LYS A 47 16.62 -13.71 -26.99
CA LYS A 47 17.11 -15.04 -26.66
C LYS A 47 18.56 -15.02 -26.16
N THR A 48 19.46 -14.35 -26.88
CA THR A 48 20.89 -14.33 -26.52
C THR A 48 21.14 -13.53 -25.25
N LEU A 49 20.43 -12.41 -25.06
CA LEU A 49 20.54 -11.61 -23.85
C LEU A 49 19.98 -12.37 -22.63
N LEU A 50 18.84 -13.06 -22.77
CA LEU A 50 18.31 -13.88 -21.67
C LEU A 50 19.27 -15.00 -21.27
N GLU A 51 19.88 -15.66 -22.24
CA GLU A 51 20.90 -16.69 -21.99
C GLU A 51 22.10 -16.09 -21.25
N ALA A 52 22.59 -14.93 -21.68
CA ALA A 52 23.69 -14.23 -21.02
C ALA A 52 23.33 -13.80 -19.60
N LEU A 53 22.13 -13.27 -19.37
CA LEU A 53 21.63 -12.88 -18.05
C LEU A 53 21.49 -14.10 -17.12
N THR A 54 21.12 -15.26 -17.66
CA THR A 54 20.88 -16.47 -16.87
C THR A 54 22.17 -17.25 -16.59
N ASN A 55 23.07 -17.36 -17.58
CA ASN A 55 24.22 -18.27 -17.53
C ASN A 55 25.57 -17.58 -17.77
N GLY A 56 25.59 -16.36 -18.32
CA GLY A 56 26.82 -15.65 -18.67
C GLY A 56 27.51 -15.01 -17.47
N ASP A 57 28.84 -15.04 -17.45
CA ASP A 57 29.65 -14.46 -16.37
C ASP A 57 29.51 -12.94 -16.25
N GLU A 58 29.25 -12.25 -17.37
CA GLU A 58 29.12 -10.79 -17.41
C GLU A 58 28.00 -10.23 -16.52
N TYR A 59 26.91 -11.00 -16.31
CA TYR A 59 25.76 -10.61 -15.50
C TYR A 59 25.66 -11.41 -14.20
N LYS A 60 26.72 -12.11 -13.81
CA LYS A 60 26.74 -12.92 -12.58
C LYS A 60 26.38 -12.12 -11.33
N TYR A 61 26.82 -10.86 -11.27
CA TYR A 61 26.54 -9.96 -10.15
C TYR A 61 25.04 -9.75 -9.92
N LEU A 62 24.21 -9.70 -10.98
CA LEU A 62 22.75 -9.58 -10.83
C LEU A 62 22.15 -10.83 -10.20
N ARG A 63 22.62 -12.02 -10.60
CA ARG A 63 22.18 -13.30 -10.02
C ARG A 63 22.60 -13.43 -8.56
N GLU A 64 23.83 -13.05 -8.24
CA GLU A 64 24.34 -13.02 -6.87
C GLU A 64 23.58 -12.01 -6.01
N ALA A 65 23.13 -10.90 -6.61
CA ALA A 65 22.24 -9.93 -6.00
C ALA A 65 20.78 -10.40 -5.87
N GLY A 66 20.43 -11.61 -6.36
CA GLY A 66 19.11 -12.22 -6.22
C GLY A 66 18.14 -11.95 -7.36
N TYR A 67 18.57 -11.32 -8.46
CA TYR A 67 17.72 -11.12 -9.63
C TYR A 67 17.43 -12.43 -10.35
N SER A 68 16.16 -12.61 -10.67
CA SER A 68 15.64 -13.63 -11.56
C SER A 68 15.18 -12.99 -12.86
N PHE A 69 15.34 -13.70 -13.98
CA PHE A 69 15.09 -13.14 -15.31
C PHE A 69 13.98 -13.90 -16.00
N ARG A 70 13.13 -13.17 -16.72
CA ARG A 70 12.12 -13.75 -17.59
C ARG A 70 11.90 -12.88 -18.82
N THR A 71 11.47 -13.51 -19.90
CA THR A 71 10.86 -12.77 -21.01
C THR A 71 9.60 -12.07 -20.52
N ASP A 72 9.47 -10.79 -20.83
CA ASP A 72 8.28 -10.00 -20.53
C ASP A 72 7.88 -9.19 -21.78
N GLY A 73 6.83 -9.65 -22.45
CA GLY A 73 6.40 -9.10 -23.74
C GLY A 73 7.53 -9.08 -24.76
N GLU A 74 7.90 -7.87 -25.20
CA GLU A 74 8.90 -7.59 -26.23
C GLU A 74 10.31 -7.34 -25.65
N GLY A 75 10.49 -7.63 -24.36
CA GLY A 75 11.73 -7.40 -23.61
C GLY A 75 12.02 -8.51 -22.61
N ILE A 76 12.89 -8.18 -21.67
CA ILE A 76 13.27 -9.03 -20.53
C ILE A 76 13.08 -8.20 -19.27
N SER A 77 12.53 -8.82 -18.24
CA SER A 77 12.53 -8.26 -16.89
C SER A 77 13.49 -9.05 -16.02
N ALA A 78 14.37 -8.33 -15.33
CA ALA A 78 15.01 -8.85 -14.13
C ALA A 78 14.19 -8.38 -12.92
N TYR A 79 13.91 -9.27 -11.98
CA TYR A 79 13.30 -8.88 -10.71
C TYR A 79 13.96 -9.60 -9.55
N ARG A 80 14.13 -8.89 -8.44
CA ARG A 80 14.48 -9.48 -7.14
C ARG A 80 13.53 -9.00 -6.08
N GLU A 81 13.25 -9.89 -5.14
CA GLU A 81 12.57 -9.56 -3.90
C GLU A 81 13.62 -9.41 -2.81
N ILE A 82 13.60 -8.27 -2.11
CA ILE A 82 14.55 -8.01 -1.04
C ILE A 82 13.80 -8.30 0.27
N TYR A 83 13.95 -9.52 0.78
CA TYR A 83 13.48 -9.83 2.11
C TYR A 83 14.45 -9.23 3.12
N SER A 84 13.95 -8.39 4.02
CA SER A 84 14.71 -8.05 5.21
C SER A 84 14.20 -8.86 6.41
N GLY A 85 15.04 -9.81 6.86
CA GLY A 85 15.02 -10.36 8.21
C GLY A 85 14.04 -11.50 8.50
N GLU A 86 14.51 -12.75 8.36
CA GLU A 86 14.06 -13.84 9.23
C GLU A 86 14.64 -13.59 10.64
N ILE A 87 13.88 -12.98 11.55
CA ILE A 87 14.12 -13.13 12.99
C ILE A 87 12.79 -13.41 13.68
N GLU A 88 12.66 -14.64 14.14
CA GLU A 88 11.60 -15.06 15.03
C GLU A 88 11.84 -14.47 16.43
N ILE A 89 10.91 -13.67 16.93
CA ILE A 89 10.90 -13.25 18.34
C ILE A 89 9.62 -13.74 18.99
N ASP A 90 9.82 -14.64 19.95
CA ASP A 90 8.83 -15.05 20.92
C ASP A 90 8.81 -14.03 22.08
N GLY A 91 7.61 -13.60 22.49
CA GLY A 91 7.39 -12.86 23.73
C GLY A 91 7.63 -11.34 23.73
N SER A 92 6.53 -10.59 23.75
CA SER A 92 6.25 -9.45 24.66
C SER A 92 7.14 -8.19 24.67
N ALA A 93 8.22 -8.09 23.91
CA ALA A 93 8.98 -6.85 23.80
C ALA A 93 9.51 -6.70 22.38
N MET A 94 8.83 -5.83 21.63
CA MET A 94 9.34 -5.29 20.37
C MET A 94 10.75 -4.76 20.61
N LYS A 95 11.73 -5.28 19.88
CA LYS A 95 13.12 -4.82 19.93
C LYS A 95 13.44 -4.17 18.58
N SER A 96 14.54 -3.44 18.54
CA SER A 96 15.12 -2.86 17.31
C SER A 96 15.41 -3.89 16.20
N THR A 97 15.27 -5.18 16.48
CA THR A 97 15.43 -6.29 15.54
C THR A 97 14.10 -6.80 14.96
N SER A 98 12.95 -6.25 15.38
CA SER A 98 11.60 -6.72 14.99
C SER A 98 11.05 -6.08 13.72
N TYR A 99 11.68 -5.02 13.23
CA TYR A 99 11.19 -4.24 12.09
C TYR A 99 12.05 -4.54 10.86
N SER A 100 11.44 -4.51 9.68
CA SER A 100 12.12 -4.65 8.39
C SER A 100 11.74 -3.45 7.51
N PRO A 101 12.64 -2.84 6.73
CA PRO A 101 12.18 -2.03 5.60
C PRO A 101 11.24 -2.86 4.71
N ASP A 102 10.10 -2.28 4.34
CA ASP A 102 9.19 -2.86 3.35
C ASP A 102 9.83 -2.63 1.98
N LEU A 103 10.51 -3.65 1.46
CA LEU A 103 11.24 -3.53 0.20
C LEU A 103 10.48 -4.27 -0.90
N GLU A 104 9.65 -3.48 -1.58
CA GLU A 104 9.07 -3.81 -2.88
C GLU A 104 10.11 -4.36 -3.86
N TYR A 105 9.63 -5.22 -4.75
CA TYR A 105 10.34 -5.74 -5.90
C TYR A 105 11.18 -4.66 -6.59
N GLN A 106 12.45 -4.96 -6.79
CA GLN A 106 13.30 -4.18 -7.67
C GLN A 106 13.28 -4.77 -9.07
N TYR A 107 13.19 -3.91 -10.06
CA TYR A 107 13.09 -4.29 -11.46
C TYR A 107 14.22 -3.68 -12.27
N ILE A 108 14.65 -4.42 -13.29
CA ILE A 108 15.45 -3.91 -14.41
C ILE A 108 14.71 -4.32 -15.68
N ARG A 109 14.41 -3.36 -16.55
CA ARG A 109 13.63 -3.62 -17.77
C ARG A 109 14.50 -3.41 -19.00
N MET A 110 14.68 -4.47 -19.77
CA MET A 110 15.50 -4.46 -20.96
C MET A 110 14.62 -4.64 -22.19
N GLU A 111 14.47 -3.57 -22.97
CA GLU A 111 13.75 -3.64 -24.25
C GLU A 111 14.58 -4.37 -25.30
N THR A 112 14.00 -5.35 -26.00
CA THR A 112 14.72 -6.16 -27.00
C THR A 112 14.18 -6.01 -28.41
N LYS A 113 13.04 -5.34 -28.57
CA LYS A 113 12.48 -5.01 -29.89
C LYS A 113 13.00 -3.68 -30.40
N PHE A 114 13.81 -3.76 -31.46
CA PHE A 114 14.25 -2.58 -32.17
C PHE A 114 13.18 -2.16 -33.18
N ASN A 115 12.70 -0.91 -33.07
CA ASN A 115 11.80 -0.32 -34.05
C ASN A 115 12.52 0.80 -34.82
N PRO A 116 12.94 0.58 -36.08
CA PRO A 116 13.59 1.59 -36.90
C PRO A 116 12.64 2.70 -37.40
N GLY A 117 11.34 2.64 -37.06
CA GLY A 117 10.30 3.52 -37.59
C GLY A 117 9.83 3.11 -38.99
N ASN A 118 9.03 3.98 -39.62
CA ASN A 118 8.54 3.76 -40.99
C ASN A 118 9.70 3.94 -41.98
N LEU A 119 10.19 2.84 -42.54
CA LEU A 119 11.10 2.83 -43.69
C LEU A 119 10.31 3.21 -44.94
N SER A 120 9.97 4.50 -45.10
CA SER A 120 9.35 4.99 -46.33
C SER A 120 10.41 5.14 -47.41
N VAL A 121 10.19 4.45 -48.51
CA VAL A 121 11.07 4.41 -49.68
C VAL A 121 10.38 5.01 -50.91
N ASP A 122 9.44 5.95 -50.67
CA ASP A 122 8.75 6.71 -51.71
C ASP A 122 9.69 7.75 -52.32
N MET A 123 10.60 7.28 -53.17
CA MET A 123 11.60 8.14 -53.82
C MET A 123 11.15 8.64 -55.19
N MET A 124 10.05 8.12 -55.77
CA MET A 124 9.80 8.25 -57.20
C MET A 124 8.34 8.52 -57.56
N ASN A 125 8.13 9.57 -58.35
CA ASN A 125 6.90 9.73 -59.11
C ASN A 125 7.02 8.94 -60.43
N PRO A 126 6.29 7.82 -60.58
CA PRO A 126 6.43 6.96 -61.75
C PRO A 126 5.98 7.62 -63.05
N ASN A 127 5.20 8.71 -62.97
CA ASN A 127 4.69 9.47 -64.11
C ASN A 127 5.60 10.62 -64.58
N ALA A 128 6.63 10.99 -63.80
CA ALA A 128 7.45 12.19 -64.05
C ALA A 128 8.97 11.92 -64.13
N THR A 129 9.43 10.72 -63.78
CA THR A 129 10.87 10.42 -63.68
C THR A 129 11.35 9.63 -64.90
N ARG A 130 12.42 10.07 -65.57
CA ARG A 130 13.03 9.32 -66.68
C ARG A 130 14.01 8.29 -66.12
N PHE A 131 13.77 7.01 -66.38
CA PHE A 131 14.63 5.94 -65.90
C PHE A 131 15.97 5.94 -66.66
N ASN A 132 17.08 5.97 -65.92
CA ASN A 132 18.44 5.96 -66.47
C ASN A 132 19.45 5.28 -65.51
N ALA A 133 20.69 5.10 -65.96
CA ALA A 133 21.73 4.44 -65.19
C ALA A 133 22.14 5.21 -63.91
N GLU A 134 22.16 6.55 -63.95
CA GLU A 134 22.50 7.40 -62.80
C GLU A 134 21.48 7.24 -61.66
N MET A 135 20.20 7.16 -62.02
CA MET A 135 19.10 6.91 -61.09
C MET A 135 19.22 5.54 -60.43
N ALA A 136 19.57 4.50 -61.20
CA ALA A 136 19.83 3.17 -60.64
C ALA A 136 20.98 3.18 -59.62
N ILE A 137 22.06 3.92 -59.90
CA ILE A 137 23.19 4.10 -58.96
C ILE A 137 22.76 4.86 -57.70
N GLY A 138 21.94 5.90 -57.86
CA GLY A 138 21.38 6.69 -56.74
C GLY A 138 20.52 5.84 -55.80
N ILE A 139 19.61 5.04 -56.36
CA ILE A 139 18.78 4.09 -55.58
C ILE A 139 19.66 3.10 -54.82
N LYS A 140 20.64 2.50 -55.50
CA LYS A 140 21.56 1.55 -54.85
C LYS A 140 22.29 2.20 -53.67
N THR A 141 22.82 3.40 -53.86
CA THR A 141 23.54 4.14 -52.82
C THR A 141 22.63 4.47 -51.63
N TYR A 142 21.37 4.85 -51.89
CA TYR A 142 20.38 5.09 -50.85
C TYR A 142 20.10 3.82 -50.04
N ILE A 143 19.87 2.69 -50.71
CA ILE A 143 19.64 1.38 -50.09
C ILE A 143 20.84 0.96 -49.22
N ASP A 144 22.05 1.07 -49.75
CA ASP A 144 23.29 0.73 -49.05
C ASP A 144 23.44 1.58 -47.76
N ASN A 145 23.15 2.89 -47.84
CA ASN A 145 23.20 3.80 -46.69
C ASN A 145 22.10 3.50 -45.66
N LEU A 146 20.87 3.23 -46.11
CA LEU A 146 19.75 2.87 -45.25
C LEU A 146 20.05 1.59 -44.47
N GLN A 147 20.57 0.56 -45.15
CA GLN A 147 20.99 -0.69 -44.50
C GLN A 147 22.06 -0.43 -43.44
N LYS A 148 23.12 0.31 -43.78
CA LYS A 148 24.23 0.61 -42.87
C LYS A 148 23.76 1.39 -41.63
N ASN A 149 22.84 2.32 -41.81
CA ASN A 149 22.28 3.10 -40.71
C ASN A 149 21.45 2.21 -39.76
N VAL A 150 20.57 1.36 -40.31
CA VAL A 150 19.78 0.40 -39.52
C VAL A 150 20.69 -0.56 -38.75
N GLU A 151 21.75 -1.06 -39.38
CA GLU A 151 22.75 -1.92 -38.71
C GLU A 151 23.47 -1.20 -37.57
N THR A 152 23.86 0.05 -37.78
CA THR A 152 24.53 0.87 -36.74
C THR A 152 23.60 1.13 -35.56
N MET A 153 22.34 1.52 -35.82
CA MET A 153 21.35 1.76 -34.78
C MET A 153 21.03 0.47 -34.00
N PHE A 154 20.89 -0.66 -34.69
CA PHE A 154 20.65 -1.95 -34.04
C PHE A 154 21.84 -2.36 -33.15
N ALA A 155 23.07 -2.16 -33.60
CA ALA A 155 24.26 -2.44 -32.79
C ALA A 155 24.33 -1.61 -31.51
N GLN A 156 23.94 -0.33 -31.57
CA GLN A 156 23.84 0.53 -30.39
C GLN A 156 22.71 0.09 -29.47
N PHE A 157 21.53 -0.18 -30.03
CA PHE A 157 20.36 -0.64 -29.27
C PHE A 157 20.58 -1.98 -28.56
N SER A 158 21.26 -2.92 -29.23
CA SER A 158 21.50 -4.27 -28.71
C SER A 158 22.53 -4.33 -27.59
N ASN A 159 23.37 -3.31 -27.43
CA ASN A 159 24.31 -3.24 -26.31
C ASN A 159 23.60 -2.71 -25.04
N LYS A 160 23.15 -3.64 -24.20
CA LYS A 160 22.43 -3.34 -22.95
C LYS A 160 23.32 -3.17 -21.72
N THR A 161 24.64 -3.27 -21.88
CA THR A 161 25.57 -3.34 -20.75
C THR A 161 25.49 -2.13 -19.82
N ASN A 162 25.47 -0.92 -20.38
CA ASN A 162 25.47 0.31 -19.56
C ASN A 162 24.09 0.57 -18.96
N GLU A 163 23.02 0.41 -19.75
CA GLU A 163 21.62 0.54 -19.31
C GLU A 163 21.35 -0.36 -18.08
N ILE A 164 21.73 -1.63 -18.15
CA ILE A 164 21.55 -2.59 -17.05
C ILE A 164 22.35 -2.18 -15.81
N LYS A 165 23.60 -1.72 -15.98
CA LYS A 165 24.45 -1.30 -14.85
C LYS A 165 23.93 -0.04 -14.17
N GLU A 166 23.43 0.92 -14.95
CA GLU A 166 22.84 2.15 -14.43
C GLU A 166 21.56 1.84 -13.65
N GLU A 167 20.65 1.03 -14.20
CA GLU A 167 19.43 0.61 -13.47
C GLU A 167 19.75 -0.21 -12.22
N TYR A 168 20.76 -1.09 -12.27
CA TYR A 168 21.23 -1.82 -11.09
C TYR A 168 21.77 -0.87 -10.00
N THR A 169 22.60 0.10 -10.37
CA THR A 169 23.16 1.08 -9.42
C THR A 169 22.05 1.92 -8.79
N GLN A 170 21.06 2.37 -9.58
CA GLN A 170 19.90 3.09 -9.06
C GLN A 170 19.09 2.24 -8.07
N ASN A 171 18.94 0.93 -8.36
CA ASN A 171 18.30 0.01 -7.44
C ASN A 171 19.09 -0.14 -6.13
N GLU A 172 20.43 -0.18 -6.16
CA GLU A 172 21.25 -0.17 -4.94
C GLU A 172 21.07 1.13 -4.13
N GLU A 173 21.07 2.30 -4.79
CA GLU A 173 20.84 3.59 -4.13
C GLU A 173 19.46 3.69 -3.46
N ILE A 174 18.41 3.17 -4.13
CA ILE A 174 17.06 3.11 -3.57
C ILE A 174 17.01 2.16 -2.36
N GLU A 175 17.68 1.01 -2.45
CA GLU A 175 17.77 0.05 -1.35
C GLU A 175 18.42 0.68 -0.11
N ASP A 176 19.55 1.34 -0.30
CA ASP A 176 20.29 1.99 0.78
C ASP A 176 19.52 3.17 1.38
N TYR A 177 18.89 4.00 0.55
CA TYR A 177 18.00 5.06 1.03
C TYR A 177 16.87 4.50 1.91
N LYS A 178 16.20 3.42 1.47
CA LYS A 178 15.12 2.80 2.25
C LYS A 178 15.64 2.17 3.55
N LYS A 179 16.85 1.60 3.56
CA LYS A 179 17.51 1.09 4.78
C LYS A 179 17.84 2.21 5.77
N GLU A 180 18.34 3.36 5.31
CA GLU A 180 18.63 4.51 6.18
C GLU A 180 17.35 5.12 6.74
N LEU A 181 16.34 5.35 5.90
CA LEU A 181 15.02 5.82 6.35
C LEU A 181 14.42 4.91 7.42
N TYR A 182 14.60 3.59 7.27
CA TYR A 182 14.20 2.63 8.29
C TYR A 182 14.99 2.83 9.60
N LYS A 183 16.32 2.96 9.56
CA LYS A 183 17.15 3.14 10.76
C LYS A 183 16.76 4.40 11.53
N GLU A 184 16.49 5.49 10.82
CA GLU A 184 16.07 6.76 11.41
C GLU A 184 14.72 6.66 12.14
N ASN A 185 13.77 5.90 11.58
CA ASN A 185 12.41 5.86 12.11
C ASN A 185 12.15 4.74 13.10
N ARG A 186 12.90 3.64 13.02
CA ARG A 186 12.64 2.42 13.82
C ARG A 186 12.58 2.69 15.32
N ASP A 187 13.52 3.46 15.85
CA ASP A 187 13.62 3.68 17.28
C ASP A 187 12.45 4.55 17.78
N THR A 188 12.00 5.51 16.97
CA THR A 188 10.79 6.32 17.23
C THR A 188 9.53 5.46 17.19
N THR A 189 9.35 4.64 16.15
CA THR A 189 8.20 3.71 16.04
C THR A 189 8.16 2.75 17.23
N LEU A 190 9.32 2.22 17.62
CA LEU A 190 9.43 1.32 18.76
C LEU A 190 9.05 2.02 20.07
N ALA A 191 9.56 3.22 20.31
CA ALA A 191 9.25 4.00 21.51
C ALA A 191 7.74 4.29 21.62
N THR A 192 7.10 4.69 20.51
CA THR A 192 5.64 4.92 20.48
C THR A 192 4.86 3.66 20.85
N PHE A 193 5.21 2.52 20.28
CA PHE A 193 4.54 1.25 20.61
C PHE A 193 4.72 0.85 22.08
N GLN A 194 5.92 1.01 22.63
CA GLN A 194 6.22 0.69 24.03
C GLN A 194 5.50 1.60 25.02
N ALA A 195 5.19 2.84 24.62
CA ALA A 195 4.44 3.78 25.45
C ALA A 195 2.92 3.51 25.47
N LEU A 196 2.36 2.88 24.42
CA LEU A 196 0.91 2.66 24.27
C LEU A 196 0.22 2.10 25.53
N PRO A 197 0.71 1.04 26.20
CA PRO A 197 0.01 0.50 27.38
C PRO A 197 -0.14 1.53 28.50
N GLY A 198 0.88 2.34 28.75
CA GLY A 198 0.85 3.40 29.77
C GLY A 198 -0.04 4.56 29.35
N ASP A 199 0.09 5.03 28.12
CA ASP A 199 -0.65 6.18 27.60
C ASP A 199 -2.16 5.90 27.54
N LEU A 200 -2.54 4.72 27.03
CA LEU A 200 -3.94 4.28 26.99
C LEU A 200 -4.50 4.12 28.41
N LYS A 201 -3.73 3.56 29.34
CA LYS A 201 -4.16 3.44 30.73
C LYS A 201 -4.41 4.82 31.37
N ASN A 202 -3.46 5.74 31.22
CA ASN A 202 -3.59 7.08 31.79
C ASN A 202 -4.80 7.82 31.22
N THR A 203 -5.03 7.69 29.91
CA THR A 203 -6.18 8.32 29.23
C THR A 203 -7.49 7.73 29.75
N PHE A 204 -7.58 6.41 29.83
CA PHE A 204 -8.76 5.71 30.32
C PHE A 204 -9.10 6.07 31.77
N ASP A 205 -8.10 6.09 32.66
CA ASP A 205 -8.28 6.42 34.07
C ASP A 205 -8.81 7.86 34.25
N GLN A 206 -8.42 8.78 33.36
CA GLN A 206 -8.94 10.15 33.32
C GLN A 206 -10.38 10.20 32.82
N GLU A 207 -10.70 9.54 31.70
CA GLU A 207 -12.05 9.46 31.12
C GLU A 207 -13.04 8.89 32.15
N MET A 208 -12.73 7.72 32.72
CA MET A 208 -13.55 7.08 33.75
C MET A 208 -13.56 7.89 35.05
N GLY A 209 -12.45 8.53 35.40
CA GLY A 209 -12.36 9.45 36.54
C GLY A 209 -13.37 10.59 36.46
N GLY A 210 -13.53 11.20 35.28
CA GLY A 210 -14.49 12.25 35.00
C GLY A 210 -15.94 11.80 35.18
N LEU A 211 -16.27 10.56 34.81
CA LEU A 211 -17.64 10.01 34.94
C LEU A 211 -18.14 9.93 36.38
N LYS A 212 -17.25 9.84 37.37
CA LYS A 212 -17.63 9.92 38.79
C LYS A 212 -18.34 11.22 39.15
N GLY A 213 -18.03 12.29 38.39
CA GLY A 213 -18.55 13.63 38.58
C GLY A 213 -19.31 14.16 37.38
N TYR A 214 -19.77 13.32 36.44
CA TYR A 214 -20.47 13.79 35.23
C TYR A 214 -21.98 14.04 35.45
N HIS A 215 -22.55 13.60 36.58
CA HIS A 215 -23.98 13.76 36.90
C HIS A 215 -24.29 14.99 37.78
N GLU A 216 -23.52 16.08 37.63
CA GLU A 216 -23.15 16.85 38.81
C GLU A 216 -22.93 18.36 38.68
N GLN A 217 -23.83 19.10 39.33
CA GLN A 217 -23.46 19.98 40.45
C GLN A 217 -24.04 19.38 41.76
N GLY A 218 -23.22 18.69 42.57
CA GLY A 218 -23.47 18.19 43.95
C GLY A 218 -23.71 16.66 44.16
N SER A 219 -22.65 15.84 44.37
CA SER A 219 -22.62 14.38 44.05
C SER A 219 -23.79 13.60 44.55
N LYS A 220 -24.73 13.28 43.65
CA LYS A 220 -25.87 12.41 43.97
C LYS A 220 -25.42 11.03 44.45
N TYR A 221 -24.22 10.58 44.06
CA TYR A 221 -23.64 9.30 44.46
C TYR A 221 -22.43 9.47 45.36
N ASN A 222 -22.41 8.73 46.46
CA ASN A 222 -21.26 8.63 47.34
C ASN A 222 -20.31 7.56 46.81
N PHE A 223 -19.29 7.98 46.06
CA PHE A 223 -18.27 7.08 45.52
C PHE A 223 -17.21 6.71 46.54
N SER A 224 -16.86 5.44 46.55
CA SER A 224 -15.71 4.90 47.29
C SER A 224 -14.96 3.88 46.42
N GLN A 225 -13.65 3.83 46.58
CA GLN A 225 -12.81 2.87 45.85
C GLN A 225 -12.88 1.49 46.54
N GLY A 226 -12.92 0.43 45.74
CA GLY A 226 -12.90 -0.96 46.22
C GLY A 226 -12.62 -1.95 45.09
N SER A 227 -12.76 -3.25 45.37
CA SER A 227 -12.67 -4.32 44.36
C SER A 227 -14.06 -4.73 43.89
N LEU A 228 -14.21 -5.01 42.59
CA LEU A 228 -15.41 -5.55 41.96
C LEU A 228 -15.77 -6.94 42.51
N LYS A 229 -14.76 -7.80 42.76
CA LYS A 229 -14.97 -9.16 43.29
C LYS A 229 -15.52 -9.15 44.72
N ASP A 230 -15.07 -8.18 45.50
CA ASP A 230 -15.42 -8.01 46.92
C ASP A 230 -16.77 -7.32 47.12
N GLN A 231 -17.40 -6.82 46.05
CA GLN A 231 -18.76 -6.30 46.12
C GLN A 231 -19.74 -7.40 46.57
N SER A 232 -20.79 -6.97 47.28
CA SER A 232 -21.84 -7.85 47.79
C SER A 232 -23.24 -7.37 47.39
N GLY A 233 -24.22 -8.26 47.50
CA GLY A 233 -25.63 -7.93 47.28
C GLY A 233 -25.93 -7.38 45.89
N ASP A 234 -26.79 -6.35 45.85
CA ASP A 234 -27.25 -5.74 44.59
C ASP A 234 -26.16 -4.95 43.87
N MET A 235 -25.19 -4.37 44.60
CA MET A 235 -24.04 -3.70 43.99
C MET A 235 -23.26 -4.67 43.08
N LYS A 236 -22.99 -5.89 43.56
CA LYS A 236 -22.32 -6.94 42.75
C LYS A 236 -23.11 -7.29 41.49
N LYS A 237 -24.44 -7.34 41.57
CA LYS A 237 -25.30 -7.65 40.42
C LYS A 237 -25.24 -6.54 39.37
N VAL A 238 -25.31 -5.28 39.80
CA VAL A 238 -25.20 -4.11 38.90
C VAL A 238 -23.81 -4.09 38.26
N GLY A 239 -22.74 -4.30 39.02
CA GLY A 239 -21.37 -4.36 38.51
C GLY A 239 -21.19 -5.45 37.46
N LYS A 240 -21.68 -6.66 37.76
CA LYS A 240 -21.69 -7.76 36.78
C LYS A 240 -22.45 -7.38 35.52
N ALA A 241 -23.64 -6.80 35.62
CA ALA A 241 -24.45 -6.44 34.46
C ALA A 241 -23.81 -5.35 33.60
N MET A 242 -23.19 -4.34 34.21
CA MET A 242 -22.49 -3.27 33.49
C MET A 242 -21.26 -3.78 32.75
N TYR A 243 -20.49 -4.67 33.34
CA TYR A 243 -19.23 -5.15 32.77
C TYR A 243 -19.30 -6.57 32.21
N GLU A 244 -20.51 -7.11 31.99
CA GLU A 244 -20.68 -8.45 31.43
C GLU A 244 -20.06 -8.54 30.04
N GLY A 245 -19.14 -9.49 29.84
CA GLY A 245 -18.43 -9.65 28.58
C GLY A 245 -17.26 -8.68 28.36
N THR A 246 -16.98 -7.77 29.31
CA THR A 246 -15.81 -6.90 29.28
C THR A 246 -14.82 -7.34 30.35
N ASN A 247 -13.56 -7.57 29.96
CA ASN A 247 -12.49 -7.75 30.94
C ASN A 247 -12.04 -6.36 31.41
N ILE A 248 -12.19 -6.07 32.71
CA ILE A 248 -11.79 -4.79 33.31
C ILE A 248 -10.88 -5.04 34.51
N ASP A 249 -10.19 -3.99 34.97
CA ASP A 249 -9.46 -4.04 36.24
C ASP A 249 -10.44 -4.43 37.37
N ASP A 250 -9.93 -5.20 38.34
CA ASP A 250 -10.67 -5.57 39.52
C ASP A 250 -10.96 -4.36 40.42
N THR A 251 -10.14 -3.32 40.32
CA THR A 251 -10.32 -2.09 41.10
C THR A 251 -11.40 -1.22 40.45
N VAL A 252 -12.39 -0.80 41.24
CA VAL A 252 -13.53 0.01 40.79
C VAL A 252 -13.87 1.11 41.80
N PHE A 253 -14.52 2.14 41.32
CA PHE A 253 -15.20 3.14 42.14
C PHE A 253 -16.68 2.83 42.18
N ALA A 254 -17.19 2.46 43.35
CA ALA A 254 -18.59 2.18 43.57
C ALA A 254 -19.27 3.37 44.23
N GLY A 255 -20.22 3.96 43.51
CA GLY A 255 -21.13 4.99 43.98
C GLY A 255 -22.42 4.37 44.46
N ASN A 256 -22.89 4.80 45.62
CA ASN A 256 -24.23 4.48 46.08
C ASN A 256 -25.02 5.75 46.39
N ARG A 257 -26.35 5.66 46.25
CA ARG A 257 -27.26 6.71 46.71
C ARG A 257 -28.52 6.11 47.28
N GLU A 258 -28.97 6.68 48.38
CA GLU A 258 -30.24 6.32 48.99
C GLU A 258 -31.38 7.05 48.28
N LEU A 259 -32.44 6.31 47.94
CA LEU A 259 -33.66 6.86 47.39
C LEU A 259 -34.56 7.31 48.53
N LYS A 260 -34.68 8.63 48.68
CA LYS A 260 -35.53 9.25 49.70
C LYS A 260 -36.67 10.02 49.07
N GLY A 261 -37.83 10.00 49.72
CA GLY A 261 -39.00 10.79 49.34
C GLY A 261 -39.85 11.17 50.52
N SER A 262 -40.78 12.09 50.30
CA SER A 262 -41.70 12.58 51.33
C SER A 262 -43.10 12.00 51.12
N VAL A 263 -43.64 11.37 52.16
CA VAL A 263 -45.05 10.97 52.23
C VAL A 263 -45.77 11.77 53.30
N SER A 264 -46.99 12.22 53.01
CA SER A 264 -47.81 12.93 53.99
C SER A 264 -48.60 11.94 54.83
N VAL A 265 -48.25 11.82 56.12
CA VAL A 265 -49.02 11.05 57.09
C VAL A 265 -49.82 12.03 57.93
N LYS A 266 -51.15 12.07 57.73
CA LYS A 266 -52.06 13.00 58.43
C LYS A 266 -51.64 14.49 58.31
N GLY A 267 -51.08 14.89 57.16
CA GLY A 267 -50.66 16.27 56.90
C GLY A 267 -49.23 16.60 57.34
N ILE A 268 -48.50 15.67 57.96
CA ILE A 268 -47.08 15.85 58.30
C ILE A 268 -46.22 15.17 57.22
N PRO A 269 -45.31 15.89 56.55
CA PRO A 269 -44.36 15.27 55.63
C PRO A 269 -43.36 14.42 56.42
N VAL A 270 -43.27 13.14 56.08
CA VAL A 270 -42.29 12.21 56.64
C VAL A 270 -41.38 11.75 55.50
N GLU A 271 -40.08 11.93 55.67
CA GLU A 271 -39.08 11.38 54.75
C GLU A 271 -38.99 9.85 54.96
N VAL A 272 -39.13 9.11 53.87
CA VAL A 272 -39.03 7.65 53.84
C VAL A 272 -37.95 7.26 52.84
N SER A 273 -37.19 6.21 53.18
CA SER A 273 -36.23 5.57 52.29
C SER A 273 -36.89 4.43 51.54
N TYR A 274 -36.68 4.38 50.23
CA TYR A 274 -37.32 3.44 49.29
C TYR A 274 -36.32 2.47 48.64
N GLY A 275 -35.05 2.53 49.07
CA GLY A 275 -34.00 1.62 48.63
C GLY A 275 -32.70 2.32 48.26
N MET A 276 -31.72 1.52 47.85
CA MET A 276 -30.39 1.96 47.44
C MET A 276 -30.19 1.75 45.94
N GLN A 277 -29.54 2.69 45.29
CA GLN A 277 -29.07 2.55 43.91
C GLN A 277 -27.56 2.59 43.85
N TYR A 278 -27.02 1.89 42.85
CA TYR A 278 -25.59 1.70 42.68
C TYR A 278 -25.15 2.09 41.27
N LEU A 279 -24.00 2.74 41.17
CA LEU A 279 -23.29 3.02 39.93
C LEU A 279 -21.83 2.62 40.16
N ILE A 280 -21.24 1.87 39.23
CA ILE A 280 -19.86 1.38 39.37
C ILE A 280 -19.11 1.84 38.15
N VAL A 281 -17.94 2.43 38.38
CA VAL A 281 -17.05 2.96 37.36
C VAL A 281 -15.71 2.26 37.54
N THR A 282 -15.18 1.65 36.48
CA THR A 282 -13.86 1.02 36.50
C THR A 282 -12.76 2.05 36.79
N SER A 283 -11.70 1.63 37.46
CA SER A 283 -10.57 2.50 37.84
C SER A 283 -9.28 2.23 37.09
N GLY A 284 -9.30 1.25 36.17
CA GLY A 284 -8.11 0.80 35.48
C GLY A 284 -8.40 0.19 34.12
N PHE A 285 -7.41 0.29 33.25
CA PHE A 285 -7.35 -0.33 31.93
C PHE A 285 -6.16 -1.29 31.82
N ASP A 286 -6.39 -2.41 31.14
CA ASP A 286 -5.34 -3.32 30.68
C ASP A 286 -5.45 -3.44 29.16
N ILE A 287 -4.32 -3.26 28.47
CA ILE A 287 -4.27 -3.26 27.01
C ILE A 287 -4.68 -4.61 26.38
N SER A 288 -4.56 -5.71 27.12
CA SER A 288 -5.05 -7.03 26.69
C SER A 288 -6.57 -7.07 26.49
N ASN A 289 -7.31 -6.13 27.09
CA ASN A 289 -8.77 -6.04 26.98
C ASN A 289 -9.24 -5.55 25.60
N LEU A 290 -8.34 -5.02 24.76
CA LEU A 290 -8.67 -4.60 23.39
C LEU A 290 -8.92 -5.78 22.43
N GLY A 291 -8.64 -7.02 22.87
CA GLY A 291 -8.71 -8.20 22.00
C GLY A 291 -7.81 -8.04 20.76
N TYR A 292 -6.67 -7.36 20.94
CA TYR A 292 -5.69 -7.12 19.90
C TYR A 292 -4.42 -7.91 20.20
N ASN A 293 -3.83 -8.50 19.16
CA ASN A 293 -2.58 -9.24 19.30
C ASN A 293 -1.40 -8.29 19.08
N PHE A 294 -0.69 -7.97 20.16
CA PHE A 294 0.48 -7.10 20.14
C PHE A 294 1.74 -7.78 19.57
N ASN A 295 1.67 -9.06 19.19
CA ASN A 295 2.77 -9.75 18.51
C ASN A 295 2.82 -9.36 17.03
N LEU A 296 3.56 -8.28 16.73
CA LEU A 296 3.79 -7.77 15.38
C LEU A 296 5.10 -8.33 14.83
N LYS A 297 5.06 -9.53 14.23
CA LYS A 297 6.21 -10.09 13.51
C LYS A 297 6.27 -9.52 12.08
N LEU A 298 7.47 -9.14 11.63
CA LEU A 298 7.77 -8.73 10.23
C LEU A 298 7.05 -7.45 9.76
N VAL A 299 6.69 -6.58 10.69
CA VAL A 299 5.94 -5.38 10.39
C VAL A 299 6.93 -4.25 10.07
N GLY A 300 7.05 -3.89 8.79
CA GLY A 300 7.81 -2.70 8.41
C GLY A 300 7.19 -1.41 8.96
N THR A 301 7.91 -0.29 8.90
CA THR A 301 7.50 0.98 9.53
C THR A 301 6.08 1.43 9.12
N GLN A 302 5.75 1.35 7.83
CA GLN A 302 4.40 1.68 7.31
C GLN A 302 3.32 0.73 7.83
N ASN A 303 3.63 -0.57 7.94
CA ASN A 303 2.72 -1.53 8.57
C ASN A 303 2.62 -1.26 10.08
N ALA A 304 3.67 -0.79 10.74
CA ALA A 304 3.70 -0.53 12.18
C ALA A 304 2.81 0.66 12.54
N GLU A 305 2.88 1.75 11.79
CA GLU A 305 1.97 2.89 11.93
C GLU A 305 0.50 2.49 11.74
N THR A 306 0.23 1.63 10.75
CA THR A 306 -1.11 1.08 10.53
C THR A 306 -1.59 0.29 11.75
N GLN A 307 -0.72 -0.53 12.34
CA GLN A 307 -1.03 -1.29 13.55
C GLN A 307 -1.29 -0.37 14.76
N ILE A 308 -0.53 0.72 14.95
CA ILE A 308 -0.80 1.74 15.99
C ILE A 308 -2.20 2.32 15.78
N SER A 309 -2.54 2.70 14.55
CA SER A 309 -3.86 3.24 14.22
C SER A 309 -4.98 2.25 14.55
N MET A 310 -4.78 0.95 14.27
CA MET A 310 -5.75 -0.08 14.61
C MET A 310 -5.92 -0.26 16.13
N VAL A 311 -4.83 -0.21 16.91
CA VAL A 311 -4.88 -0.25 18.37
C VAL A 311 -5.68 0.93 18.92
N ASN A 312 -5.41 2.14 18.43
CA ASN A 312 -6.13 3.35 18.85
C ASN A 312 -7.62 3.27 18.50
N GLN A 313 -7.98 2.76 17.32
CA GLN A 313 -9.38 2.56 16.94
C GLN A 313 -10.08 1.57 17.86
N LYS A 314 -9.43 0.45 18.19
CA LYS A 314 -9.98 -0.54 19.13
C LYS A 314 -10.13 0.03 20.54
N TYR A 315 -9.17 0.85 20.98
CA TYR A 315 -9.28 1.57 22.24
C TYR A 315 -10.50 2.48 22.26
N ALA A 316 -10.71 3.30 21.22
CA ALA A 316 -11.87 4.18 21.15
C ALA A 316 -13.20 3.40 21.24
N GLN A 317 -13.33 2.31 20.48
CA GLN A 317 -14.51 1.43 20.53
C GLN A 317 -14.73 0.82 21.91
N TYR A 318 -13.65 0.36 22.56
CA TYR A 318 -13.70 -0.21 23.89
C TYR A 318 -14.12 0.83 24.94
N SER A 319 -13.55 2.04 24.89
CA SER A 319 -13.89 3.12 25.82
C SER A 319 -15.36 3.53 25.64
N GLU A 320 -15.81 3.76 24.40
CA GLU A 320 -17.20 4.11 24.10
C GLU A 320 -18.22 3.07 24.58
N ASP A 321 -17.94 1.76 24.43
CA ASP A 321 -18.82 0.71 24.96
C ASP A 321 -18.96 0.82 26.49
N ILE A 322 -17.85 1.02 27.19
CA ILE A 322 -17.86 1.14 28.65
C ILE A 322 -18.61 2.38 29.11
N GLU A 323 -18.35 3.54 28.50
CA GLU A 323 -19.07 4.78 28.80
C GLU A 323 -20.57 4.61 28.57
N SER A 324 -20.97 4.01 27.44
CA SER A 324 -22.38 3.78 27.09
C SER A 324 -23.10 2.93 28.14
N ARG A 325 -22.44 1.89 28.65
CA ARG A 325 -23.03 1.03 29.69
C ARG A 325 -23.18 1.74 31.02
N ILE A 326 -22.20 2.55 31.42
CA ILE A 326 -22.26 3.39 32.62
C ILE A 326 -23.42 4.39 32.49
N GLU A 327 -23.53 5.10 31.37
CA GLU A 327 -24.61 6.05 31.13
C GLU A 327 -25.99 5.38 31.16
N LYS A 328 -26.12 4.21 30.51
CA LYS A 328 -27.38 3.46 30.48
C LYS A 328 -27.81 3.05 31.89
N GLN A 329 -26.87 2.59 32.71
CA GLN A 329 -27.17 2.24 34.09
C GLN A 329 -27.53 3.48 34.92
N ALA A 330 -26.83 4.59 34.75
CA ALA A 330 -27.15 5.84 35.44
C ALA A 330 -28.57 6.34 35.08
N LYS A 331 -28.93 6.34 33.79
CA LYS A 331 -30.29 6.69 33.32
C LYS A 331 -31.35 5.73 33.85
N ALA A 332 -31.08 4.43 33.88
CA ALA A 332 -31.99 3.43 34.46
C ALA A 332 -32.22 3.66 35.96
N ASN A 333 -31.16 4.00 36.70
CA ASN A 333 -31.25 4.38 38.10
C ASN A 333 -32.08 5.67 38.27
N ASP A 334 -31.87 6.70 37.45
CA ASP A 334 -32.68 7.93 37.53
C ASP A 334 -34.17 7.67 37.23
N ALA A 335 -34.49 6.84 36.23
CA ALA A 335 -35.88 6.47 35.91
C ALA A 335 -36.54 5.64 37.03
N GLU A 336 -35.82 4.69 37.63
CA GLU A 336 -36.33 3.91 38.77
C GLU A 336 -36.64 4.84 39.95
N LYS A 337 -35.76 5.83 40.22
CA LYS A 337 -36.03 6.86 41.24
C LYS A 337 -37.36 7.54 40.95
N GLU A 338 -37.57 8.09 39.76
CA GLU A 338 -38.80 8.80 39.41
C GLU A 338 -40.05 7.91 39.52
N SER A 339 -39.99 6.67 39.03
CA SER A 339 -41.11 5.72 39.07
C SER A 339 -41.59 5.35 40.48
N LYS A 340 -40.71 5.43 41.49
CA LYS A 340 -41.06 5.21 42.90
C LYS A 340 -41.79 6.39 43.53
N GLY A 341 -42.14 7.43 42.75
CA GLY A 341 -43.13 8.45 43.10
C GLY A 341 -42.56 9.73 43.73
N PHE A 342 -41.29 10.07 43.48
CA PHE A 342 -40.71 11.30 44.00
C PHE A 342 -41.10 12.52 43.16
N HIS A 343 -42.22 13.17 43.52
CA HIS A 343 -42.45 14.55 43.11
C HIS A 343 -41.75 15.49 44.09
N LEU A 344 -40.82 16.31 43.59
CA LEU A 344 -40.47 17.55 44.26
C LEU A 344 -41.78 18.36 44.36
N GLN A 345 -42.34 18.50 45.56
CA GLN A 345 -43.24 19.62 45.79
C GLN A 345 -42.38 20.88 45.71
N SER A 346 -42.61 21.67 44.65
CA SER A 346 -42.08 23.01 44.45
C SER A 346 -42.45 23.94 45.60
#